data_AF-A0A077PGE5-F1
#
_entry.id   AF-A0A077PGE5-F1
#
_cell.length_a   1.000
_cell.length_b   1.000
_cell.length_c   1.000
_cell.angle_alpha   90.00
_cell.angle_beta   90.00
_cell.angle_gamma   90.00
#
_symmetry.space_group_name_H-M   'P 1'
#
loop_
_entity.id
_entity.type
_entity.pdbx_description
1 polymer ?
#
loop_
_entity_poly.entity_id
_entity_poly.type
_entity_poly.pdbx_seq_one_letter_code
_entity_poly.pdbx_strand_id
1 'polypeptide(L)'
;MNAALFFAVDEFLLIYNLSDVVVFSLRMFAILFFYPLACYFCIAIFYYLYFSKLPNKNNSIFKFLTFIGILGFVISFPVSWYADLKLKENGYITCYKKSLNAPNKYVKNKKLCD
;
A
#
# COMPACT_ATOMS: atom_id res chain seq x y z
N MET A 1 -13.90 -10.71 8.20
CA MET A 1 -13.02 -10.66 7.01
C MET A 1 -12.86 -9.19 6.66
N ASN A 2 -11.69 -8.60 6.97
CA ASN A 2 -11.51 -7.13 7.00
C ASN A 2 -11.79 -6.51 5.62
N ALA A 3 -12.67 -5.50 5.56
CA ALA A 3 -13.00 -4.77 4.34
C ALA A 3 -11.75 -4.20 3.65
N ALA A 4 -10.74 -3.77 4.41
CA ALA A 4 -9.45 -3.32 3.88
C ALA A 4 -8.67 -4.42 3.15
N LEU A 5 -8.77 -5.67 3.62
CA LEU A 5 -8.14 -6.83 3.00
C LEU A 5 -8.93 -7.25 1.75
N PHE A 6 -10.26 -7.14 1.79
CA PHE A 6 -11.10 -7.33 0.62
C PHE A 6 -10.82 -6.28 -0.47
N PHE A 7 -10.76 -4.99 -0.11
CA PHE A 7 -10.39 -3.92 -1.04
C PHE A 7 -8.98 -4.08 -1.60
N ALA A 8 -8.00 -4.44 -0.77
CA ALA A 8 -6.65 -4.70 -1.25
C ALA A 8 -6.63 -5.88 -2.23
N VAL A 9 -7.29 -7.00 -1.91
CA VAL A 9 -7.33 -8.18 -2.79
C VAL A 9 -8.10 -7.90 -4.08
N ASP A 10 -9.20 -7.15 -4.02
CA ASP A 10 -10.00 -6.77 -5.17
C ASP A 10 -9.21 -5.83 -6.10
N GLU A 11 -8.52 -4.84 -5.54
CA GLU A 11 -7.66 -3.91 -6.30
C GLU A 11 -6.44 -4.62 -6.90
N PHE A 12 -5.84 -5.58 -6.18
CA PHE A 12 -4.78 -6.45 -6.72
C PHE A 12 -5.28 -7.38 -7.84
N LEU A 13 -6.50 -7.92 -7.72
CA LEU A 13 -7.12 -8.75 -8.77
C LEU A 13 -7.52 -7.93 -10.00
N LEU A 14 -7.92 -6.67 -9.83
CA LEU A 14 -8.20 -5.72 -10.92
C LEU A 14 -6.93 -5.29 -11.67
N ILE A 15 -5.80 -5.19 -10.96
CA ILE A 15 -4.48 -4.98 -11.56
C ILE A 15 -4.00 -6.22 -12.32
N TYR A 16 -4.33 -7.43 -11.85
CA TYR A 16 -3.92 -8.69 -12.49
C TYR A 16 -4.78 -9.06 -13.70
N ASN A 17 -6.07 -8.75 -13.66
CA ASN A 17 -6.99 -8.98 -14.78
C ASN A 17 -7.11 -7.75 -15.69
N LEU A 18 -6.28 -7.71 -16.74
CA LEU A 18 -6.60 -7.10 -18.04
C LEU A 18 -6.98 -5.60 -18.09
N SER A 19 -6.56 -4.79 -17.13
CA SER A 19 -6.69 -3.33 -17.28
C SER A 19 -5.51 -2.77 -18.08
N ASP A 20 -5.77 -2.08 -19.20
CA ASP A 20 -4.74 -1.38 -20.02
C ASP A 20 -4.03 -0.23 -19.27
N VAL A 21 -4.32 -0.07 -17.98
CA VAL A 21 -3.82 0.97 -17.08
C VAL A 21 -3.40 0.31 -15.76
N VAL A 22 -2.10 0.31 -15.48
CA VAL A 22 -1.57 -0.07 -14.17
C VAL A 22 -1.22 1.20 -13.42
N VAL A 23 -1.84 1.40 -12.25
CA VAL A 23 -1.55 2.54 -11.37
C VAL A 23 -0.67 2.03 -10.23
N PHE A 24 0.64 2.20 -10.37
CA PHE A 24 1.58 1.83 -9.30
C PHE A 24 1.80 3.03 -8.38
N SER A 25 1.51 2.86 -7.09
CA SER A 25 1.65 3.92 -6.09
C SER A 25 2.29 3.37 -4.82
N LEU A 26 3.52 3.82 -4.52
CA LEU A 26 4.22 3.53 -3.27
C LEU A 26 3.37 3.88 -2.03
N ARG A 27 2.47 4.86 -2.16
CA ARG A 27 1.52 5.24 -1.11
C ARG A 27 0.54 4.14 -0.76
N MET A 28 0.06 3.36 -1.73
CA MET A 28 -0.87 2.26 -1.43
C MET A 28 -0.18 1.19 -0.60
N PHE A 29 1.07 0.87 -0.93
CA PHE A 29 1.89 -0.04 -0.12
C PHE A 29 2.12 0.50 1.30
N ALA A 30 2.48 1.77 1.44
CA ALA A 30 2.66 2.38 2.75
C ALA A 30 1.36 2.29 3.59
N ILE A 31 0.22 2.68 3.02
CA ILE A 31 -1.08 2.61 3.71
C ILE A 31 -1.39 1.16 4.13
N LEU A 32 -1.17 0.18 3.25
CA LEU A 32 -1.41 -1.24 3.53
C LEU A 32 -0.59 -1.74 4.73
N PHE A 33 0.71 -1.42 4.77
CA PHE A 33 1.61 -1.89 5.83
C PHE A 33 1.44 -1.14 7.16
N PHE A 34 1.07 0.15 7.12
CA PHE A 34 0.83 0.94 8.33
C PHE A 34 -0.60 0.81 8.87
N TYR A 35 -1.55 0.28 8.08
CA TYR A 35 -2.93 0.03 8.51
C TYR A 35 -3.06 -0.76 9.83
N PRO A 36 -2.41 -1.93 10.01
CA PRO A 36 -2.51 -2.67 11.27
C PRO A 36 -1.96 -1.89 12.48
N LEU A 37 -0.94 -1.05 12.27
CA LEU A 37 -0.42 -0.17 13.31
C LEU A 37 -1.43 0.92 13.70
N ALA A 38 -2.08 1.54 12.71
CA ALA A 38 -3.12 2.55 12.95
C ALA A 38 -4.33 1.95 13.69
N CYS A 39 -4.80 0.77 13.26
CA CYS A 39 -5.88 0.05 13.95
C CYS A 39 -5.51 -0.27 15.40
N TYR A 40 -4.27 -0.70 15.66
CA TYR A 40 -3.79 -0.96 17.00
C TYR A 40 -3.83 0.29 17.89
N PHE A 41 -3.40 1.44 17.38
CA PHE A 41 -3.50 2.71 18.10
C PHE A 41 -4.95 3.08 18.42
N CYS A 42 -5.88 2.95 17.46
CA CYS A 42 -7.29 3.21 17.72
C CYS A 42 -7.84 2.33 18.85
N ILE A 43 -7.59 1.01 18.79
CA ILE A 43 -8.05 0.07 19.82
C ILE A 43 -7.40 0.37 21.17
N ALA A 44 -6.12 0.69 21.20
CA ALA A 44 -5.40 1.02 22.43
C ALA A 44 -5.95 2.29 23.10
N ILE A 45 -6.33 3.31 22.31
CA ILE A 45 -6.98 4.53 22.82
C ILE A 45 -8.34 4.19 23.41
N PHE A 46 -9.19 3.44 22.70
CA PHE A 46 -10.49 3.03 23.23
C PHE A 46 -10.38 2.18 24.50
N TYR A 47 -9.42 1.26 24.53
CA TYR A 47 -9.14 0.44 25.72
C TYR A 47 -8.70 1.28 26.91
N TYR A 48 -7.83 2.27 26.68
CA TYR A 48 -7.39 3.20 27.71
C TYR A 48 -8.55 4.06 28.24
N LEU A 49 -9.41 4.57 27.37
CA LEU A 49 -10.57 5.36 27.78
C LEU A 49 -11.57 4.55 28.63
N TYR A 50 -11.78 3.27 28.29
CA TYR A 50 -12.75 2.43 29.00
C TYR A 50 -12.20 1.83 30.30
N PHE A 51 -10.97 1.30 30.28
CA PHE A 51 -10.38 0.59 31.41
C PHE A 51 -9.41 1.46 32.24
N SER A 52 -9.10 2.69 31.80
CA SER A 52 -8.07 3.57 32.38
C SER A 52 -6.71 2.88 32.58
N LYS A 53 -6.44 1.83 31.79
CA LYS A 53 -5.24 1.01 31.84
C LYS A 53 -4.73 0.80 30.43
N LEU A 54 -3.41 0.75 30.28
CA LEU A 54 -2.80 0.34 29.01
C LEU A 54 -2.95 -1.18 28.84
N PRO A 55 -3.13 -1.67 27.59
CA PRO A 55 -3.14 -3.10 27.33
C PRO A 55 -1.81 -3.74 27.77
N ASN A 56 -1.91 -4.89 28.44
CA ASN A 56 -0.75 -5.62 28.91
C ASN A 56 0.09 -6.08 27.70
N LYS A 57 1.42 -5.92 27.74
CA LYS A 57 2.36 -6.11 26.60
C LYS A 57 2.27 -5.09 25.44
N ASN A 58 1.68 -3.92 25.65
CA ASN A 58 1.59 -2.86 24.62
C ASN A 58 2.91 -2.64 23.86
N ASN A 59 4.01 -2.52 24.59
CA ASN A 59 5.34 -2.24 24.01
C ASN A 59 5.83 -3.33 23.04
N SER A 60 5.54 -4.61 23.32
CA SER A 60 5.97 -5.72 22.45
C SER A 60 5.16 -5.77 21.16
N ILE A 61 3.84 -5.57 21.26
CA ILE A 61 2.93 -5.56 20.10
C ILE A 61 3.25 -4.36 19.20
N PHE A 62 3.43 -3.18 19.80
CA PHE A 62 3.81 -1.97 19.10
C PHE A 62 5.14 -2.13 18.35
N LYS A 63 6.18 -2.67 19.00
CA LYS A 63 7.47 -2.95 18.35
C LYS A 63 7.32 -3.90 17.17
N PHE A 64 6.56 -4.98 17.32
CA PHE A 64 6.33 -5.95 16.26
C PHE A 64 5.59 -5.35 15.06
N LEU A 65 4.50 -4.62 15.30
CA LEU A 65 3.74 -3.94 14.23
C LEU A 65 4.57 -2.87 13.52
N THR A 66 5.36 -2.10 14.27
CA THR A 66 6.27 -1.10 13.70
C THR A 66 7.34 -1.76 12.84
N PHE A 67 7.91 -2.87 13.30
CA PHE A 67 8.90 -3.63 12.54
C PHE A 67 8.33 -4.16 11.21
N ILE A 68 7.11 -4.70 11.21
CA ILE A 68 6.41 -5.11 9.98
C ILE A 68 6.18 -3.91 9.05
N GLY A 69 5.73 -2.78 9.59
CA GLY A 69 5.50 -1.56 8.82
C GLY A 69 6.77 -1.08 8.10
N ILE A 70 7.89 -1.02 8.82
CA ILE A 70 9.20 -0.63 8.27
C ILE A 70 9.68 -1.65 7.24
N LEU A 71 9.62 -2.95 7.54
CA LEU A 71 10.02 -3.99 6.59
C LEU A 71 9.20 -3.92 5.30
N GLY A 72 7.89 -3.80 5.42
CA GLY A 72 6.99 -3.67 4.28
C GLY A 72 7.31 -2.43 3.43
N PHE A 73 7.60 -1.30 4.08
CA PHE A 73 8.05 -0.09 3.40
C PHE A 73 9.39 -0.29 2.68
N VAL A 74 10.38 -0.92 3.31
CA VAL A 74 11.68 -1.20 2.67
C VAL A 74 11.52 -2.15 1.48
N ILE A 75 10.69 -3.18 1.59
CA ILE A 75 10.42 -4.14 0.50
C ILE A 75 9.60 -3.50 -0.62
N SER A 76 8.79 -2.47 -0.33
CA SER A 76 7.98 -1.79 -1.35
C SER A 76 8.83 -1.06 -2.41
N PHE A 77 10.05 -0.63 -2.08
CA PHE A 77 11.00 -0.03 -3.02
C PHE A 77 11.47 -1.00 -4.12
N PRO A 78 12.10 -2.16 -3.82
CA PRO A 78 12.52 -3.11 -4.84
C PRO A 78 11.33 -3.70 -5.62
N VAL A 79 10.18 -3.90 -4.96
CA VAL A 79 8.95 -4.33 -5.65
C VAL A 79 8.48 -3.28 -6.66
N SER A 80 8.51 -2.00 -6.30
CA SER A 80 8.21 -0.90 -7.23
C SER A 80 9.12 -0.87 -8.43
N TRP A 81 10.42 -1.06 -8.20
CA TRP A 81 11.41 -1.06 -9.26
C TRP A 81 11.22 -2.26 -10.20
N TYR A 82 11.02 -3.45 -9.62
CA TYR A 82 10.77 -4.67 -10.38
C TYR A 82 9.50 -4.57 -11.23
N ALA A 83 8.42 -4.03 -10.66
CA ALA A 83 7.17 -3.81 -11.39
C ALA A 83 7.36 -2.84 -12.57
N ASP A 84 8.08 -1.73 -12.37
CA ASP A 84 8.39 -0.77 -13.44
C ASP A 84 9.16 -1.41 -14.59
N LEU A 85 10.19 -2.21 -14.29
CA LEU A 85 10.97 -2.94 -15.28
C LEU A 85 10.10 -3.94 -16.06
N LYS A 86 9.30 -4.75 -15.35
CA LYS A 86 8.45 -5.76 -15.97
C LYS A 86 7.39 -5.14 -16.88
N LEU A 87 6.82 -3.99 -16.48
CA LEU A 87 5.83 -3.27 -17.28
C LEU A 87 6.47 -2.69 -18.54
N LYS A 88 7.69 -2.14 -18.46
CA LYS A 88 8.43 -1.66 -19.62
C LYS A 88 8.81 -2.79 -20.58
N GLU A 89 9.25 -3.94 -20.07
CA GLU A 89 9.51 -5.14 -20.89
C GLU A 89 8.24 -5.60 -21.64
N ASN A 90 7.07 -5.50 -21.01
CA ASN A 90 5.79 -5.86 -21.59
C ASN A 90 5.21 -4.78 -22.54
N GLY A 91 5.99 -3.74 -22.89
CA GLY A 91 5.61 -2.71 -23.85
C GLY A 91 4.72 -1.59 -23.29
N TYR A 92 4.58 -1.49 -21.96
CA TYR A 92 3.86 -0.36 -21.34
C TYR A 92 4.76 0.88 -21.28
N ILE A 93 4.14 2.04 -21.46
CA ILE A 93 4.77 3.36 -21.37
C ILE A 93 4.28 4.09 -20.13
N THR A 94 5.16 4.87 -19.49
CA THR A 94 4.80 5.72 -18.37
C THR A 94 4.23 7.06 -18.86
N CYS A 95 3.04 7.43 -18.40
CA CYS A 95 2.48 8.75 -18.68
C CYS A 95 3.26 9.85 -17.95
N TYR A 96 3.30 11.04 -18.56
CA TYR A 96 3.88 12.21 -17.91
C TYR A 96 3.05 12.61 -16.69
N LYS A 97 3.71 12.82 -15.55
CA LYS A 97 3.04 13.24 -14.33
C LYS A 97 2.90 14.77 -14.31
N LYS A 98 1.66 15.26 -14.25
CA LYS A 98 1.38 16.69 -13.99
C LYS A 98 1.81 17.14 -12.58
N SER A 99 2.02 16.22 -11.64
CA SER A 99 2.44 16.52 -10.27
C SER A 99 3.41 15.46 -9.75
N LEU A 100 4.43 15.90 -9.01
CA LEU A 100 5.34 15.02 -8.25
C LEU A 100 4.58 14.07 -7.31
N ASN A 101 3.42 14.52 -6.83
CA ASN A 101 2.57 13.78 -5.92
C ASN A 101 1.54 12.90 -6.64
N ALA A 102 1.67 12.64 -7.95
CA ALA A 102 0.78 11.74 -8.69
C ALA A 102 1.34 10.29 -8.75
N PRO A 103 0.48 9.25 -8.66
CA PRO A 103 0.91 7.86 -8.85
C PRO A 103 1.43 7.63 -10.28
N ASN A 104 2.29 6.62 -10.47
CA ASN A 104 2.77 6.26 -11.81
C ASN A 104 1.61 5.57 -12.57
N LYS A 105 1.20 6.14 -13.70
CA LYS A 105 0.23 5.52 -14.63
C LYS A 105 1.01 4.87 -15.78
N TYR A 106 0.89 3.57 -15.93
CA TYR A 106 1.46 2.79 -17.03
C TYR A 106 0.35 2.42 -18.00
N VAL A 107 0.52 2.73 -19.29
CA VAL A 107 -0.48 2.45 -20.33
C VAL A 107 0.17 1.77 -21.53
N LYS A 108 -0.56 0.95 -22.29
CA LYS A 108 -0.05 0.40 -23.56
C LYS A 108 -0.11 1.39 -24.71
N ASN A 109 -1.03 2.35 -24.67
CA ASN A 109 -1.24 3.31 -25.75
C ASN A 109 -1.15 4.75 -25.22
N LYS A 110 -0.34 5.60 -25.86
CA LYS A 110 -0.17 7.02 -25.49
C LYS A 110 -1.49 7.79 -25.43
N LYS A 111 -2.49 7.37 -26.21
CA LYS A 111 -3.82 7.98 -26.24
C LYS A 111 -4.62 7.81 -24.94
N LEU A 112 -4.17 6.94 -24.03
CA LEU A 112 -4.78 6.69 -22.71
C LEU A 112 -4.12 7.52 -21.58
N CYS A 113 -3.10 8.32 -21.92
CA CYS A 113 -2.54 9.34 -21.03
C CYS A 113 -3.35 10.63 -21.17
N ASP A 114 -4.10 10.99 -20.12
CA ASP A 114 -4.84 12.26 -20.00
C ASP A 114 -3.95 13.45 -19.58
#